data_AF-A0A2G9UY68-F1
#
_entry.id   AF-A0A2G9UY68-F1
#
_cell.length_a   1.000
_cell.length_b   1.000
_cell.length_c   1.000
_cell.angle_alpha   90.00
_cell.angle_beta   90.00
_cell.angle_gamma   90.00
#
_symmetry.space_group_name_H-M   'P 1'
#
loop_
_entity.id
_entity.type
_entity.pdbx_description
1 polymer ?
#
loop_
_entity_poly.entity_id
_entity_poly.type
_entity_poly.pdbx_seq_one_letter_code
_entity_poly.pdbx_strand_id
1 'polypeptide(L)'
;MNSRQRVDLDQVLPVHRIASLAYRTEASMSLNVCAASIFSKFPEKSLTYPLSLQTSELFKKYELRRCVEQHKAMKRYSCITVLAEEINSYDPDYGTFIGELPNLADGDVKGKVYVVNDTTLQIVNFTYNGNAPDLYFWMDRKESPTQDGVKIPSFEYGITPLGKYDNADQVVLTLPGRHKITNFKSFSLFCYKYEHNFGSIAIPENLIVPRPQFLSSELKGSRYSVGSGPILIMDKRTIKIFGFTFDADKAPDGYFFVGRGPNVAHDAGVKVPIRGRDTPEL
;
A
#
# COMPACT_ATOMS: atom_id res chain seq x y z
N MET A 1 6.03 41.94 -23.97
CA MET A 1 5.79 41.62 -22.54
C MET A 1 5.75 40.11 -22.42
N ASN A 2 6.84 39.47 -21.97
CA ASN A 2 6.88 38.01 -21.76
C ASN A 2 6.15 37.69 -20.46
N SER A 3 4.90 37.21 -20.55
CA SER A 3 4.13 36.75 -19.40
C SER A 3 4.62 35.38 -18.95
N ARG A 4 5.75 35.35 -18.22
CA ARG A 4 6.08 34.18 -17.40
C ARG A 4 5.01 34.05 -16.32
N GLN A 5 4.13 33.07 -16.46
CA GLN A 5 3.24 32.70 -15.37
C GLN A 5 4.06 31.97 -14.31
N ARG A 6 4.42 32.70 -13.25
CA ARG A 6 4.85 32.09 -11.99
C ARG A 6 3.56 31.67 -11.30
N VAL A 7 3.24 30.39 -11.39
CA VAL A 7 2.08 29.87 -10.68
C VAL A 7 2.60 29.21 -9.42
N ASP A 8 2.48 29.92 -8.29
CA ASP A 8 2.59 29.30 -6.96
C ASP A 8 1.35 28.42 -6.79
N LEU A 9 1.45 27.24 -7.37
CA LEU A 9 0.37 26.27 -7.45
C LEU A 9 0.78 25.11 -6.56
N ASP A 10 0.04 24.91 -5.48
CA ASP A 10 0.08 23.70 -4.66
C ASP A 10 -0.46 22.54 -5.51
N GLN A 11 0.36 21.99 -6.40
CA GLN A 11 -0.07 20.96 -7.36
C GLN A 11 -0.09 19.59 -6.74
N VAL A 12 -1.28 19.04 -6.56
CA VAL A 12 -1.56 17.71 -5.99
C VAL A 12 -1.71 16.66 -7.10
N LEU A 13 -0.83 15.66 -7.18
CA LEU A 13 -0.90 14.57 -8.19
C LEU A 13 -0.86 13.15 -7.59
N PRO A 14 -1.68 12.18 -8.05
CA PRO A 14 -1.54 10.77 -7.68
C PRO A 14 -0.20 10.07 -7.95
N VAL A 15 0.38 9.51 -6.89
CA VAL A 15 1.73 8.90 -6.82
C VAL A 15 1.79 7.50 -7.43
N HIS A 16 0.65 6.90 -7.71
CA HIS A 16 0.59 5.50 -8.16
C HIS A 16 1.32 5.16 -9.46
N ARG A 17 1.90 6.13 -10.18
CA ARG A 17 2.62 5.91 -11.44
C ARG A 17 3.71 6.94 -11.74
N ILE A 18 4.49 7.37 -10.76
CA ILE A 18 5.56 8.35 -11.04
C ILE A 18 6.87 7.61 -11.30
N ALA A 19 7.12 7.28 -12.56
CA ALA A 19 8.45 6.84 -13.03
C ALA A 19 9.14 7.88 -13.93
N SER A 20 8.43 8.92 -14.35
CA SER A 20 8.96 10.03 -15.15
C SER A 20 7.87 11.08 -15.37
N LEU A 21 8.21 12.37 -15.30
CA LEU A 21 7.38 13.43 -15.87
C LEU A 21 8.04 13.85 -17.18
N ALA A 22 7.60 13.22 -18.27
CA ALA A 22 8.09 13.51 -19.60
C ALA A 22 7.13 14.49 -20.31
N TYR A 23 7.67 15.62 -20.76
CA TYR A 23 7.05 16.42 -21.81
C TYR A 23 7.86 16.20 -23.09
N ARG A 24 7.25 15.69 -24.16
CA ARG A 24 7.94 15.65 -25.46
C ARG A 24 7.00 15.78 -26.66
N THR A 25 7.33 16.78 -27.48
CA THR A 25 6.97 16.92 -28.89
C THR A 25 7.67 15.86 -29.73
N GLU A 26 6.97 15.29 -30.71
CA GLU A 26 7.44 14.28 -31.67
C GLU A 26 8.88 14.49 -32.17
N ALA A 27 9.75 13.50 -31.95
CA ALA A 27 10.92 13.17 -32.77
C ALA A 27 11.64 11.94 -32.20
N SER A 28 11.62 10.85 -32.97
CA SER A 28 12.41 9.63 -32.79
C SER A 28 13.91 9.93 -32.66
N MET A 29 14.59 9.34 -31.67
CA MET A 29 15.95 8.80 -31.83
C MET A 29 16.36 7.97 -30.60
N SER A 30 16.73 6.73 -30.86
CA SER A 30 17.29 5.73 -29.95
C SER A 30 18.76 6.00 -29.67
N LEU A 31 19.20 5.73 -28.42
CA LEU A 31 20.61 5.58 -28.07
C LEU A 31 20.75 4.61 -26.89
N ASN A 32 21.52 3.54 -27.14
CA ASN A 32 21.98 2.55 -26.17
C ASN A 32 23.15 3.11 -25.35
N VAL A 33 23.24 2.74 -24.06
CA VAL A 33 24.52 2.64 -23.33
C VAL A 33 24.46 1.43 -22.35
N CYS A 34 25.50 0.60 -22.43
CA CYS A 34 25.82 -0.58 -21.62
C CYS A 34 26.76 -0.25 -20.43
N ALA A 35 26.95 -1.28 -19.57
CA ALA A 35 28.13 -1.64 -18.73
C ALA A 35 27.91 -1.49 -17.20
N ALA A 36 27.90 -2.59 -16.41
CA ALA A 36 29.02 -3.42 -15.89
C ALA A 36 29.28 -3.05 -14.40
N SER A 37 29.69 -3.89 -13.41
CA SER A 37 30.08 -5.29 -13.22
C SER A 37 30.35 -5.51 -11.69
N ILE A 38 30.85 -6.72 -11.30
CA ILE A 38 31.76 -7.05 -10.13
C ILE A 38 31.06 -7.59 -8.84
N PHE A 39 31.39 -8.73 -8.17
CA PHE A 39 32.52 -9.70 -8.21
C PHE A 39 32.23 -11.05 -7.46
N SER A 40 32.79 -12.18 -7.98
CA SER A 40 33.57 -13.27 -7.29
C SER A 40 32.93 -14.18 -6.19
N LYS A 41 33.33 -15.44 -5.89
CA LYS A 41 34.37 -16.42 -6.34
C LYS A 41 34.12 -17.80 -5.63
N PHE A 42 34.19 -18.92 -6.37
CA PHE A 42 34.84 -20.26 -6.10
C PHE A 42 34.51 -21.12 -4.83
N PRO A 43 34.84 -22.46 -4.74
CA PRO A 43 34.71 -23.57 -5.74
C PRO A 43 34.41 -25.01 -5.18
N GLU A 44 34.24 -25.97 -6.11
CA GLU A 44 34.74 -27.38 -6.15
C GLU A 44 34.49 -28.41 -5.00
N LYS A 45 33.92 -29.59 -5.30
CA LYS A 45 34.64 -30.83 -5.74
C LYS A 45 33.73 -32.07 -5.87
N SER A 46 34.16 -32.98 -6.74
CA SER A 46 33.57 -34.26 -7.18
C SER A 46 34.27 -35.49 -6.56
N LEU A 47 33.69 -36.69 -6.80
CA LEU A 47 34.26 -38.08 -6.85
C LEU A 47 33.40 -39.09 -6.03
N THR A 48 32.57 -39.97 -6.64
CA THR A 48 32.81 -41.36 -7.14
C THR A 48 33.20 -42.38 -6.04
N TYR A 49 32.56 -43.54 -5.77
CA TYR A 49 32.34 -44.79 -6.56
C TYR A 49 31.52 -45.85 -5.72
N PRO A 50 31.19 -47.08 -6.21
CA PRO A 50 30.01 -47.90 -5.85
C PRO A 50 30.30 -49.14 -4.98
N LEU A 51 29.26 -49.88 -4.52
CA LEU A 51 29.14 -51.37 -4.56
C LEU A 51 28.00 -51.95 -3.68
N SER A 52 27.23 -52.84 -4.33
CA SER A 52 26.51 -54.05 -3.89
C SER A 52 26.28 -54.40 -2.40
N LEU A 53 24.98 -54.43 -2.03
CA LEU A 53 24.12 -55.55 -1.57
C LEU A 53 24.63 -56.76 -0.73
N GLN A 54 23.69 -57.21 0.14
CA GLN A 54 23.54 -58.47 0.91
C GLN A 54 24.27 -58.55 2.27
N THR A 55 23.71 -58.99 3.39
CA THR A 55 22.39 -59.49 3.80
C THR A 55 22.44 -59.62 5.33
N SER A 56 21.43 -59.13 6.05
CA SER A 56 20.86 -59.91 7.16
C SER A 56 19.47 -59.37 7.46
N GLU A 57 18.51 -60.06 6.86
CA GLU A 57 17.10 -60.05 7.22
C GLU A 57 16.95 -60.36 8.72
N LEU A 58 15.99 -59.66 9.35
CA LEU A 58 15.11 -60.10 10.45
C LEU A 58 14.91 -59.09 11.58
N PHE A 59 15.75 -58.06 11.74
CA PHE A 59 15.62 -57.14 12.89
C PHE A 59 15.05 -55.74 12.62
N LYS A 60 14.79 -55.34 11.37
CA LYS A 60 14.23 -54.00 11.05
C LYS A 60 12.79 -54.01 10.51
N LYS A 61 12.07 -55.14 10.61
CA LYS A 61 10.70 -55.24 10.09
C LYS A 61 9.62 -54.81 11.10
N TYR A 62 9.97 -54.56 12.37
CA TYR A 62 9.02 -54.24 13.42
C TYR A 62 9.03 -52.79 13.94
N GLU A 63 10.01 -51.96 13.59
CA GLU A 63 10.05 -50.54 13.98
C GLU A 63 9.65 -49.57 12.83
N LEU A 64 9.45 -50.06 11.60
CA LEU A 64 9.04 -49.23 10.46
C LEU A 64 7.54 -49.26 10.13
N ARG A 65 6.74 -50.09 10.82
CA ARG A 65 5.27 -50.05 10.69
C ARG A 65 4.60 -48.96 11.51
N ARG A 66 5.29 -48.33 12.47
CA ARG A 66 4.76 -47.14 13.16
C ARG A 66 5.05 -45.83 12.43
N CYS A 67 6.04 -45.80 11.53
CA CYS A 67 6.42 -44.58 10.82
C CYS A 67 5.66 -44.37 9.48
N VAL A 68 5.16 -45.44 8.84
CA VAL A 68 4.48 -45.34 7.52
C VAL A 68 2.97 -45.05 7.63
N GLU A 69 2.33 -45.29 8.77
CA GLU A 69 0.94 -44.83 9.01
C GLU A 69 0.86 -43.34 9.35
N GLN A 70 1.91 -42.73 9.93
CA GLN A 70 1.96 -41.27 10.10
C GLN A 70 2.23 -40.50 8.80
N HIS A 71 2.80 -41.15 7.78
CA HIS A 71 3.04 -40.53 6.47
C HIS A 71 1.88 -40.68 5.46
N LYS A 72 0.83 -41.47 5.76
CA LYS A 72 -0.34 -41.60 4.87
C LYS A 72 -1.50 -40.66 5.20
N ALA A 73 -1.45 -39.96 6.32
CA ALA A 73 -2.33 -38.82 6.62
C ALA A 73 -1.88 -37.51 5.93
N MET A 74 -0.81 -37.54 5.14
CA MET A 74 -0.34 -36.40 4.33
C MET A 74 -0.82 -36.49 2.87
N LYS A 75 -2.03 -37.02 2.65
CA LYS A 75 -2.72 -36.90 1.36
C LYS A 75 -3.66 -35.71 1.41
N ARG A 76 -3.30 -34.70 0.61
CA ARG A 76 -4.19 -33.67 0.06
C ARG A 76 -4.71 -32.63 1.05
N TYR A 77 -3.79 -31.88 1.62
CA TYR A 77 -4.03 -30.44 1.65
C TYR A 77 -3.12 -29.86 0.57
N SER A 78 -3.73 -29.51 -0.56
CA SER A 78 -3.19 -28.42 -1.38
C SER A 78 -3.08 -27.26 -0.42
N CYS A 79 -1.91 -27.10 0.20
CA CYS A 79 -1.60 -25.93 0.98
C CYS A 79 -1.53 -24.81 -0.05
N ILE A 80 -2.68 -24.20 -0.33
CA ILE A 80 -2.72 -22.84 -0.83
C ILE A 80 -1.83 -22.11 0.15
N THR A 81 -0.63 -21.78 -0.28
CA THR A 81 0.26 -20.92 0.47
C THR A 81 -0.43 -19.57 0.41
N VAL A 82 -1.35 -19.34 1.35
CA VAL A 82 -1.84 -18.00 1.64
C VAL A 82 -0.59 -17.32 2.15
N LEU A 83 0.01 -16.48 1.30
CA LEU A 83 1.09 -15.59 1.74
C LEU A 83 0.44 -14.68 2.79
N ALA A 84 0.60 -15.04 4.06
CA ALA A 84 0.25 -14.18 5.16
C ALA A 84 1.14 -12.95 5.01
N GLU A 85 0.51 -11.81 4.74
CA GLU A 85 1.21 -10.55 4.60
C GLU A 85 1.84 -10.20 5.94
N GLU A 86 3.15 -9.92 5.94
CA GLU A 86 3.86 -9.66 7.19
C GLU A 86 3.49 -8.27 7.72
N ILE A 87 3.30 -8.15 9.04
CA ILE A 87 3.10 -6.85 9.69
C ILE A 87 4.28 -5.94 9.37
N ASN A 88 4.02 -4.68 9.04
CA ASN A 88 4.97 -3.70 8.53
C ASN A 88 5.46 -3.92 7.09
N SER A 89 4.90 -4.87 6.33
CA SER A 89 5.12 -4.93 4.89
C SER A 89 4.53 -3.68 4.23
N TYR A 90 5.34 -2.99 3.42
CA TYR A 90 4.90 -1.83 2.67
C TYR A 90 4.42 -2.24 1.29
N ASP A 91 3.14 -1.99 1.02
CA ASP A 91 2.53 -2.12 -0.30
C ASP A 91 2.40 -0.73 -0.94
N PRO A 92 2.91 -0.49 -2.17
CA PRO A 92 2.76 0.80 -2.85
C PRO A 92 1.31 1.23 -3.06
N ASP A 93 0.40 0.28 -3.31
CA ASP A 93 -1.03 0.45 -3.62
C ASP A 93 -1.83 0.79 -2.36
N TYR A 94 -1.50 0.16 -1.23
CA TYR A 94 -2.33 0.21 -0.03
C TYR A 94 -1.68 0.93 1.17
N GLY A 95 -0.37 0.89 1.32
CA GLY A 95 0.39 1.45 2.43
C GLY A 95 1.06 0.37 3.27
N THR A 96 1.39 0.68 4.53
CA THR A 96 2.01 -0.29 5.44
C THR A 96 0.94 -1.21 6.04
N PHE A 97 1.03 -2.51 5.81
CA PHE A 97 0.11 -3.50 6.36
C PHE A 97 0.27 -3.62 7.88
N ILE A 98 -0.85 -3.58 8.60
CA ILE A 98 -0.86 -3.71 10.07
C ILE A 98 -1.62 -4.93 10.58
N GLY A 99 -2.54 -5.47 9.79
CA GLY A 99 -3.28 -6.68 10.16
C GLY A 99 -4.57 -6.86 9.37
N GLU A 100 -5.16 -8.02 9.55
CA GLU A 100 -6.46 -8.39 8.99
C GLU A 100 -7.50 -8.42 10.12
N LEU A 101 -8.68 -7.84 9.88
CA LEU A 101 -9.75 -7.81 10.86
C LEU A 101 -10.29 -9.23 11.10
N PRO A 102 -10.24 -9.73 12.34
CA PRO A 102 -10.81 -11.02 12.67
C PRO A 102 -12.34 -10.95 12.69
N ASN A 103 -13.01 -12.01 12.23
CA ASN A 103 -14.45 -12.14 12.34
C ASN A 103 -14.83 -12.70 13.72
N LEU A 104 -15.03 -11.83 14.72
CA LEU A 104 -15.24 -12.26 16.11
C LEU A 104 -16.71 -12.40 16.53
N ALA A 105 -17.66 -11.72 15.87
CA ALA A 105 -19.01 -11.53 16.40
C ALA A 105 -20.14 -11.80 15.40
N ASP A 106 -20.05 -12.87 14.59
CA ASP A 106 -21.02 -13.23 13.54
C ASP A 106 -21.37 -12.08 12.57
N GLY A 107 -20.53 -11.04 12.55
CA GLY A 107 -20.69 -9.82 11.76
C GLY A 107 -20.28 -9.98 10.29
N ASP A 108 -19.74 -11.14 9.92
CA ASP A 108 -19.02 -11.40 8.67
C ASP A 108 -18.04 -10.28 8.35
N VAL A 109 -17.26 -9.89 9.36
CA VAL A 109 -16.26 -8.83 9.22
C VAL A 109 -15.04 -9.40 8.53
N LYS A 110 -14.66 -8.77 7.42
CA LYS A 110 -13.42 -9.05 6.70
C LYS A 110 -12.79 -7.75 6.24
N GLY A 111 -11.47 -7.71 6.15
CA GLY A 111 -10.77 -6.57 5.59
C GLY A 111 -9.33 -6.51 6.07
N LYS A 112 -8.43 -6.14 5.16
CA LYS A 112 -7.02 -5.91 5.46
C LYS A 112 -6.79 -4.44 5.75
N VAL A 113 -6.10 -4.13 6.84
CA VAL A 113 -5.88 -2.76 7.28
C VAL A 113 -4.44 -2.32 6.99
N TYR A 114 -4.35 -1.13 6.41
CA TYR A 114 -3.12 -0.50 5.97
C TYR A 114 -3.03 0.93 6.51
N VAL A 115 -1.81 1.36 6.79
CA VAL A 115 -1.48 2.72 7.20
C VAL A 115 -0.97 3.48 5.98
N VAL A 116 -1.65 4.56 5.63
CA VAL A 116 -1.30 5.40 4.48
C VAL A 116 -0.34 6.52 4.89
N ASN A 117 -0.58 7.15 6.04
CA ASN A 117 0.24 8.22 6.64
C ASN A 117 0.00 8.27 8.16
N ASP A 118 0.55 9.27 8.87
CA ASP A 118 0.42 9.43 10.33
C ASP A 118 -1.03 9.54 10.85
N THR A 119 -1.99 9.92 10.00
CA THR A 119 -3.37 10.29 10.34
C THR A 119 -4.43 9.53 9.54
N THR A 120 -4.04 8.69 8.59
CA THR A 120 -4.96 8.06 7.63
C THR A 120 -4.71 6.56 7.56
N LEU A 121 -5.79 5.81 7.73
CA LEU A 121 -5.85 4.37 7.57
C LEU A 121 -6.69 4.03 6.34
N GLN A 122 -6.40 2.88 5.77
CA GLN A 122 -7.21 2.29 4.70
C GLN A 122 -7.51 0.83 5.01
N ILE A 123 -8.73 0.42 4.76
CA ILE A 123 -9.15 -0.98 4.80
C ILE A 123 -9.42 -1.42 3.36
N VAL A 124 -8.90 -2.57 2.97
CA VAL A 124 -9.02 -3.16 1.63
C VAL A 124 -9.88 -4.41 1.71
N ASN A 125 -10.76 -4.59 0.73
CA ASN A 125 -11.73 -5.69 0.66
C ASN A 125 -12.58 -5.78 1.93
N PHE A 126 -13.14 -4.64 2.33
CA PHE A 126 -13.90 -4.53 3.56
C PHE A 126 -15.33 -5.06 3.38
N THR A 127 -15.73 -5.98 4.24
CA THR A 127 -17.09 -6.53 4.28
C THR A 127 -17.60 -6.50 5.70
N TYR A 128 -18.87 -6.13 5.85
CA TYR A 128 -19.59 -6.15 7.13
C TYR A 128 -21.09 -6.27 6.86
N ASN A 129 -21.78 -7.16 7.57
CA ASN A 129 -23.18 -7.50 7.31
C ASN A 129 -24.20 -6.40 7.66
N GLY A 130 -23.85 -5.39 8.47
CA GLY A 130 -24.74 -4.30 8.85
C GLY A 130 -25.72 -4.60 9.99
N ASN A 131 -25.58 -5.73 10.69
CA ASN A 131 -26.57 -6.18 11.68
C ASN A 131 -26.48 -5.44 13.02
N ALA A 132 -25.34 -4.87 13.36
CA ALA A 132 -25.16 -4.16 14.62
C ALA A 132 -25.68 -2.71 14.51
N PRO A 133 -26.54 -2.26 15.44
CA PRO A 133 -27.26 -0.99 15.31
C PRO A 133 -26.42 0.25 15.62
N ASP A 134 -25.28 0.10 16.30
CA ASP A 134 -24.47 1.22 16.80
C ASP A 134 -22.96 0.94 16.68
N LEU A 135 -22.55 0.43 15.51
CA LEU A 135 -21.18 0.03 15.21
C LEU A 135 -20.37 1.18 14.62
N TYR A 136 -19.09 1.27 15.03
CA TYR A 136 -18.18 2.32 14.57
C TYR A 136 -16.78 1.79 14.31
N PHE A 137 -16.04 2.50 13.44
CA PHE A 137 -14.58 2.42 13.43
C PHE A 137 -14.05 3.11 14.69
N TRP A 138 -13.20 2.38 15.41
CA TRP A 138 -12.82 2.73 16.77
C TRP A 138 -11.32 2.55 16.96
N MET A 139 -10.69 3.49 17.64
CA MET A 139 -9.28 3.41 18.02
C MET A 139 -9.12 3.61 19.51
N ASP A 140 -8.31 2.76 20.14
CA ASP A 140 -8.04 2.85 21.57
C ASP A 140 -6.54 2.92 21.85
N ARG A 141 -6.18 3.61 22.93
CA ARG A 141 -4.82 3.66 23.48
C ARG A 141 -4.46 2.39 24.26
N LYS A 142 -5.46 1.54 24.54
CA LYS A 142 -5.30 0.20 25.09
C LYS A 142 -5.27 -0.84 23.97
N GLU A 143 -4.69 -2.02 24.25
CA GLU A 143 -4.62 -3.12 23.27
C GLU A 143 -5.98 -3.74 22.95
N SER A 144 -6.92 -3.63 23.89
CA SER A 144 -8.32 -4.02 23.69
C SER A 144 -9.20 -2.78 23.65
N PRO A 145 -10.25 -2.77 22.81
CA PRO A 145 -11.14 -1.61 22.70
C PRO A 145 -11.98 -1.44 23.97
N THR A 146 -12.05 -0.21 24.46
CA THR A 146 -12.85 0.23 25.60
C THR A 146 -13.73 1.42 25.21
N GLN A 147 -14.68 1.79 26.07
CA GLN A 147 -15.51 2.98 25.86
C GLN A 147 -14.73 4.30 25.85
N ASP A 148 -13.50 4.31 26.37
CA ASP A 148 -12.61 5.49 26.39
C ASP A 148 -11.96 5.79 25.02
N GLY A 149 -12.17 4.92 24.03
CA GLY A 149 -11.58 5.08 22.71
C GLY A 149 -12.18 6.22 21.90
N VAL A 150 -11.63 6.41 20.70
CA VAL A 150 -11.98 7.50 19.79
C VAL A 150 -12.66 6.92 18.57
N LYS A 151 -13.82 7.49 18.24
CA LYS A 151 -14.57 7.19 17.03
C LYS A 151 -13.93 7.84 15.81
N ILE A 152 -13.68 7.04 14.79
CA ILE A 152 -13.04 7.49 13.55
C ILE A 152 -14.11 7.62 12.46
N PRO A 153 -14.26 8.79 11.83
CA PRO A 153 -15.22 8.95 10.76
C PRO A 153 -14.76 8.22 9.49
N SER A 154 -15.69 7.54 8.83
CA SER A 154 -15.47 7.06 7.47
C SER A 154 -15.91 8.10 6.45
N PHE A 155 -15.39 8.01 5.23
CA PHE A 155 -15.83 8.90 4.15
C PHE A 155 -17.34 8.77 3.84
N GLU A 156 -17.88 7.55 3.92
CA GLU A 156 -19.26 7.25 3.53
C GLU A 156 -20.29 7.54 4.64
N TYR A 157 -19.96 7.23 5.89
CA TYR A 157 -20.89 7.35 7.02
C TYR A 157 -20.51 8.48 7.98
N GLY A 158 -19.35 9.11 7.81
CA GLY A 158 -18.86 10.11 8.75
C GLY A 158 -18.84 9.56 10.16
N ILE A 159 -19.45 10.29 11.10
CA ILE A 159 -19.63 9.88 12.51
C ILE A 159 -20.96 9.15 12.76
N THR A 160 -21.67 8.66 11.75
CA THR A 160 -22.91 7.88 11.97
C THR A 160 -22.61 6.39 12.11
N PRO A 161 -23.54 5.57 12.68
CA PRO A 161 -23.36 4.13 12.75
C PRO A 161 -23.08 3.52 11.38
N LEU A 162 -22.18 2.54 11.34
CA LEU A 162 -21.83 1.86 10.09
C LEU A 162 -23.00 1.05 9.56
N GLY A 163 -23.33 1.24 8.29
CA GLY A 163 -24.23 0.38 7.54
C GLY A 163 -23.55 -0.88 7.02
N LYS A 164 -24.26 -1.64 6.18
CA LYS A 164 -23.71 -2.80 5.49
C LYS A 164 -22.61 -2.38 4.51
N TYR A 165 -21.49 -3.10 4.54
CA TYR A 165 -20.43 -3.05 3.54
C TYR A 165 -20.41 -4.35 2.74
N ASP A 166 -20.59 -4.25 1.42
CA ASP A 166 -20.62 -5.41 0.52
C ASP A 166 -19.35 -5.45 -0.33
N ASN A 167 -18.31 -6.09 0.19
CA ASN A 167 -16.99 -6.22 -0.45
C ASN A 167 -16.47 -4.90 -1.04
N ALA A 168 -16.43 -3.86 -0.20
CA ALA A 168 -15.91 -2.56 -0.60
C ALA A 168 -14.41 -2.68 -0.90
N ASP A 169 -14.01 -2.32 -2.12
CA ASP A 169 -12.61 -2.39 -2.56
C ASP A 169 -11.69 -1.63 -1.60
N GLN A 170 -12.13 -0.46 -1.13
CA GLN A 170 -11.38 0.35 -0.18
C GLN A 170 -12.29 1.24 0.69
N VAL A 171 -11.97 1.31 1.98
CA VAL A 171 -12.54 2.26 2.93
C VAL A 171 -11.41 3.09 3.50
N VAL A 172 -11.47 4.41 3.32
CA VAL A 172 -10.45 5.35 3.82
C VAL A 172 -10.97 6.04 5.07
N LEU A 173 -10.15 6.01 6.12
CA LEU A 173 -10.45 6.56 7.44
C LEU A 173 -9.42 7.62 7.78
N THR A 174 -9.89 8.81 8.13
CA THR A 174 -9.03 9.91 8.57
C THR A 174 -9.28 10.19 10.05
N LEU A 175 -8.22 10.12 10.85
CA LEU A 175 -8.30 10.38 12.27
C LEU A 175 -8.73 11.84 12.51
N PRO A 176 -9.73 12.08 13.38
CA PRO A 176 -10.19 13.44 13.66
C PRO A 176 -9.17 14.23 14.48
N GLY A 177 -9.17 15.56 14.32
CA GLY A 177 -8.34 16.46 15.11
C GLY A 177 -6.85 16.36 14.79
N ARG A 178 -6.01 16.30 15.84
CA ARG A 178 -4.54 16.18 15.73
C ARG A 178 -4.03 14.82 16.23
N HIS A 179 -4.88 13.81 16.17
CA HIS A 179 -4.53 12.47 16.59
C HIS A 179 -3.63 11.78 15.56
N LYS A 180 -2.61 11.07 16.03
CA LYS A 180 -1.73 10.23 15.20
C LYS A 180 -2.02 8.76 15.47
N ILE A 181 -1.89 7.92 14.46
CA ILE A 181 -2.08 6.46 14.56
C ILE A 181 -1.13 5.86 15.60
N THR A 182 0.10 6.35 15.68
CA THR A 182 1.12 5.93 16.65
C THR A 182 0.73 6.18 18.11
N ASN A 183 -0.28 7.00 18.38
CA ASN A 183 -0.75 7.26 19.74
C ASN A 183 -1.73 6.18 20.23
N PHE A 184 -2.20 5.30 19.35
CA PHE A 184 -3.16 4.24 19.63
C PHE A 184 -2.48 2.88 19.59
N LYS A 185 -3.01 1.93 20.36
CA LYS A 185 -2.54 0.56 20.43
C LYS A 185 -3.46 -0.43 19.73
N SER A 186 -4.70 -0.05 19.46
CA SER A 186 -5.64 -0.92 18.76
C SER A 186 -6.54 -0.14 17.80
N PHE A 187 -6.90 -0.82 16.71
CA PHE A 187 -7.94 -0.42 15.78
C PHE A 187 -9.02 -1.51 15.77
N SER A 188 -10.29 -1.13 15.84
CA SER A 188 -11.39 -2.09 16.00
C SER A 188 -12.70 -1.61 15.39
N LEU A 189 -13.59 -2.56 15.14
CA LEU A 189 -15.02 -2.33 15.01
C LEU A 189 -15.68 -2.51 16.37
N PHE A 190 -16.19 -1.42 16.93
CA PHE A 190 -16.75 -1.40 18.27
C PHE A 190 -18.20 -0.93 18.26
N CYS A 191 -19.08 -1.74 18.86
CA CYS A 191 -20.49 -1.40 19.02
C CYS A 191 -20.66 -0.67 20.35
N TYR A 192 -20.91 0.63 20.32
CA TYR A 192 -20.89 1.46 21.51
C TYR A 192 -22.06 1.13 22.45
N LYS A 193 -23.27 0.99 21.92
CA LYS A 193 -24.48 0.62 22.69
C LYS A 193 -24.38 -0.67 23.51
N TYR A 194 -23.70 -1.69 22.99
CA TYR A 194 -23.60 -3.01 23.64
C TYR A 194 -22.19 -3.35 24.13
N GLU A 195 -21.27 -2.38 24.04
CA GLU A 195 -19.85 -2.54 24.42
C GLU A 195 -19.20 -3.79 23.81
N HIS A 196 -19.57 -4.09 22.56
CA HIS A 196 -19.21 -5.35 21.91
C HIS A 196 -18.14 -5.15 20.85
N ASN A 197 -17.08 -5.96 20.90
CA ASN A 197 -16.00 -5.95 19.93
C ASN A 197 -16.32 -6.89 18.77
N PHE A 198 -16.43 -6.34 17.56
CA PHE A 198 -16.71 -7.10 16.33
C PHE A 198 -15.44 -7.63 15.66
N GLY A 199 -14.29 -7.05 16.01
CA GLY A 199 -13.00 -7.36 15.43
C GLY A 199 -12.01 -6.26 15.79
N SER A 200 -10.84 -6.65 16.30
CA SER A 200 -9.78 -5.71 16.67
C SER A 200 -8.43 -6.21 16.20
N ILE A 201 -7.60 -5.28 15.75
CA ILE A 201 -6.19 -5.49 15.44
C ILE A 201 -5.34 -4.68 16.41
N ALA A 202 -4.21 -5.26 16.81
CA ALA A 202 -3.19 -4.54 17.57
C ALA A 202 -2.33 -3.73 16.60
N ILE A 203 -2.08 -2.46 16.95
CA ILE A 203 -1.16 -1.60 16.21
C ILE A 203 0.25 -1.87 16.77
N PRO A 204 1.21 -2.31 15.93
CA PRO A 204 2.55 -2.60 16.41
C PRO A 204 3.26 -1.33 16.89
N GLU A 205 4.01 -1.41 17.99
CA GLU A 205 4.75 -0.25 18.54
C GLU A 205 5.85 0.23 17.58
N ASN A 206 6.41 -0.69 16.77
CA ASN A 206 7.41 -0.41 15.74
C ASN A 206 6.77 -0.14 14.35
N LEU A 207 5.58 0.44 14.31
CA LEU A 207 4.87 0.75 13.07
C LEU A 207 5.71 1.63 12.14
N ILE A 208 5.98 1.15 10.93
CA ILE A 208 6.66 1.92 9.89
C ILE A 208 5.62 2.73 9.12
N VAL A 209 5.44 3.99 9.51
CA VAL A 209 4.52 4.89 8.81
C VAL A 209 5.19 5.44 7.53
N PRO A 210 4.54 5.34 6.35
CA PRO A 210 5.03 6.00 5.15
C PRO A 210 5.07 7.51 5.37
N ARG A 211 6.27 8.09 5.36
CA ARG A 211 6.46 9.54 5.54
C ARG A 211 6.51 10.24 4.20
N PRO A 212 6.06 11.50 4.12
CA PRO A 212 6.29 12.33 2.94
C PRO A 212 7.78 12.38 2.60
N GLN A 213 8.10 12.24 1.31
CA GLN A 213 9.49 12.23 0.83
C GLN A 213 9.67 13.24 -0.29
N PHE A 214 10.78 13.97 -0.25
CA PHE A 214 11.18 14.77 -1.39
C PHE A 214 11.86 13.89 -2.43
N LEU A 215 11.48 14.08 -3.69
CA LEU A 215 12.24 13.54 -4.81
C LEU A 215 13.56 14.29 -4.93
N SER A 216 14.62 13.56 -5.30
CA SER A 216 15.95 14.13 -5.55
C SER A 216 16.03 14.93 -6.85
N SER A 217 15.01 14.82 -7.71
CA SER A 217 14.94 15.47 -9.01
C SER A 217 13.75 16.43 -9.09
N GLU A 218 13.96 17.48 -9.87
CA GLU A 218 12.97 18.49 -10.21
C GLU A 218 12.50 18.31 -11.65
N LEU A 219 11.37 18.90 -12.01
CA LEU A 219 10.91 18.93 -13.39
C LEU A 219 11.78 19.88 -14.19
N LYS A 220 12.34 19.38 -15.28
CA LYS A 220 13.08 20.17 -16.27
C LYS A 220 12.65 19.77 -17.66
N GLY A 221 11.97 20.67 -18.35
CA GLY A 221 11.60 20.48 -19.74
C GLY A 221 12.67 20.97 -20.69
N SER A 222 12.71 20.35 -21.87
CA SER A 222 13.57 20.79 -22.98
C SER A 222 13.01 21.99 -23.74
N ARG A 223 11.72 22.32 -23.56
CA ARG A 223 10.99 23.38 -24.25
C ARG A 223 10.09 24.14 -23.28
N TYR A 224 9.68 25.35 -23.68
CA TYR A 224 8.72 26.19 -22.97
C TYR A 224 9.11 26.49 -21.51
N SER A 225 10.41 26.52 -21.23
CA SER A 225 10.97 26.87 -19.92
C SER A 225 10.33 26.09 -18.75
N VAL A 226 9.92 24.84 -18.98
CA VAL A 226 9.28 24.02 -17.94
C VAL A 226 10.32 23.74 -16.85
N GLY A 227 9.99 24.17 -15.64
CA GLY A 227 10.82 24.05 -14.46
C GLY A 227 9.97 23.80 -13.22
N SER A 228 10.54 23.18 -12.20
CA SER A 228 9.99 23.20 -10.86
C SER A 228 11.11 23.35 -9.83
N GLY A 229 10.73 23.74 -8.62
CA GLY A 229 11.51 23.44 -7.43
C GLY A 229 11.30 21.99 -6.96
N PRO A 230 11.55 21.70 -5.68
CA PRO A 230 11.47 20.34 -5.15
C PRO A 230 10.07 19.75 -5.30
N ILE A 231 9.99 18.42 -5.40
CA ILE A 231 8.72 17.67 -5.50
C ILE A 231 8.57 16.86 -4.22
N LEU A 232 7.49 17.09 -3.48
CA LEU A 232 7.16 16.38 -2.24
C LEU A 232 6.10 15.33 -2.50
N ILE A 233 6.43 14.06 -2.34
CA ILE A 233 5.45 12.98 -2.24
C ILE A 233 4.75 13.12 -0.90
N MET A 234 3.48 13.49 -0.87
CA MET A 234 2.70 13.64 0.37
C MET A 234 2.05 12.31 0.77
N ASP A 235 1.41 11.64 -0.18
CA ASP A 235 0.75 10.35 0.00
C ASP A 235 0.67 9.59 -1.35
N LYS A 236 0.17 8.36 -1.34
CA LYS A 236 0.06 7.52 -2.56
C LYS A 236 -0.78 8.10 -3.72
N ARG A 237 -1.59 9.13 -3.45
CA ARG A 237 -2.45 9.84 -4.40
C ARG A 237 -2.13 11.33 -4.48
N THR A 238 -1.03 11.77 -3.90
CA THR A 238 -0.68 13.18 -3.87
C THR A 238 0.83 13.42 -3.82
N ILE A 239 1.37 14.12 -4.81
CA ILE A 239 2.61 14.89 -4.71
C ILE A 239 2.30 16.37 -4.70
N LYS A 240 3.19 17.17 -4.14
CA LYS A 240 3.21 18.63 -4.21
C LYS A 240 4.43 19.08 -5.01
N ILE A 241 4.22 19.76 -6.12
CA ILE A 241 5.31 20.35 -6.93
C ILE A 241 5.48 21.81 -6.52
N PHE A 242 6.64 22.17 -5.97
CA PHE A 242 6.91 23.55 -5.58
C PHE A 242 7.42 24.39 -6.75
N GLY A 243 6.99 25.65 -6.85
CA GLY A 243 7.56 26.63 -7.78
C GLY A 243 7.53 26.21 -9.25
N PHE A 244 6.43 25.61 -9.72
CA PHE A 244 6.28 25.19 -11.12
C PHE A 244 6.21 26.41 -12.05
N THR A 245 6.99 26.38 -13.14
CA THR A 245 7.04 27.45 -14.14
C THR A 245 6.98 26.86 -15.54
N PHE A 246 6.22 27.48 -16.44
CA PHE A 246 6.25 27.17 -17.88
C PHE A 246 5.77 28.38 -18.71
N ASP A 247 6.18 28.43 -19.98
CA ASP A 247 5.79 29.46 -20.94
C ASP A 247 4.42 29.11 -21.55
N ALA A 248 3.34 29.44 -20.82
CA ALA A 248 1.96 29.13 -21.19
C ALA A 248 1.49 29.82 -22.49
N ASP A 249 2.08 30.95 -22.85
CA ASP A 249 1.78 31.73 -24.06
C ASP A 249 2.25 31.04 -25.35
N LYS A 250 3.18 30.09 -25.25
CA LYS A 250 3.78 29.38 -26.39
C LYS A 250 3.30 27.94 -26.52
N ALA A 251 2.75 27.37 -25.45
CA ALA A 251 2.27 26.00 -25.44
C ALA A 251 0.81 25.96 -25.94
N PRO A 252 0.48 25.11 -26.93
CA PRO A 252 -0.89 25.01 -27.43
C PRO A 252 -1.85 24.43 -26.39
N ASP A 253 -1.39 23.45 -25.59
CA ASP A 253 -2.09 22.84 -24.46
C ASP A 253 -1.07 22.23 -23.49
N GLY A 254 -1.39 22.17 -22.19
CA GLY A 254 -0.51 21.64 -21.15
C GLY A 254 -1.25 20.75 -20.15
N TYR A 255 -0.76 19.53 -19.93
CA TYR A 255 -1.34 18.56 -19.01
C TYR A 255 -0.25 17.84 -18.21
N PHE A 256 -0.51 17.57 -16.93
CA PHE A 256 0.29 16.63 -16.16
C PHE A 256 -0.11 15.20 -16.54
N PHE A 257 0.89 14.38 -16.86
CA PHE A 257 0.70 13.01 -17.31
C PHE A 257 1.66 12.09 -16.57
N VAL A 258 1.18 10.94 -16.10
CA VAL A 258 1.96 9.97 -15.33
C VAL A 258 1.85 8.58 -15.94
N GLY A 259 2.91 7.78 -15.93
CA GLY A 259 2.91 6.44 -16.52
C GLY A 259 4.06 5.59 -16.04
N ARG A 260 4.01 4.30 -16.38
CA ARG A 260 5.02 3.33 -15.98
C ARG A 260 6.26 3.44 -16.86
N GLY A 261 7.43 3.41 -16.24
CA GLY A 261 8.72 3.48 -16.92
C GLY A 261 9.27 4.90 -17.11
N PRO A 262 10.50 5.03 -17.61
CA PRO A 262 11.20 6.31 -17.71
C PRO A 262 10.63 7.25 -18.78
N ASN A 263 9.75 6.73 -19.65
CA ASN A 263 9.09 7.50 -20.70
C ASN A 263 7.58 7.28 -20.59
N VAL A 264 6.85 8.34 -20.27
CA VAL A 264 5.39 8.30 -20.23
C VAL A 264 4.86 8.50 -21.66
N ALA A 265 4.42 7.41 -22.29
CA ALA A 265 3.76 7.47 -23.60
C ALA A 265 2.29 7.87 -23.46
N HIS A 266 1.73 8.52 -24.50
CA HIS A 266 0.34 9.02 -24.52
C HIS A 266 -0.70 7.91 -24.29
N ASP A 267 -0.43 6.71 -24.80
CA ASP A 267 -1.32 5.54 -24.77
C ASP A 267 -1.18 4.72 -23.48
N ALA A 268 -0.09 4.91 -22.74
CA ALA A 268 0.23 4.16 -21.51
C ALA A 268 0.16 5.02 -20.23
N GLY A 269 0.08 6.34 -20.38
CA GLY A 269 -0.01 7.27 -19.27
C GLY A 269 -1.45 7.68 -18.94
N VAL A 270 -1.61 8.32 -17.79
CA VAL A 270 -2.87 8.81 -17.26
C VAL A 270 -2.74 10.31 -17.04
N LYS A 271 -3.72 11.07 -17.52
CA LYS A 271 -3.81 12.51 -17.23
C LYS A 271 -4.19 12.72 -15.78
N VAL A 272 -3.46 13.60 -15.12
CA VAL A 272 -3.62 13.83 -13.69
C VAL A 272 -4.32 15.17 -13.44
N PRO A 273 -5.39 15.20 -12.63
CA PRO A 273 -6.07 16.43 -12.29
C PRO A 273 -5.26 17.26 -11.29
N ILE A 274 -5.41 18.58 -11.38
CA ILE A 274 -4.83 19.55 -10.47
C ILE A 274 -5.85 19.88 -9.37
N ARG A 275 -5.53 19.65 -8.09
CA ARG A 275 -6.39 20.15 -7.00
C ARG A 275 -6.44 21.67 -6.97
N GLY A 276 -7.61 22.22 -6.67
CA GLY A 276 -7.89 23.67 -6.67
C GLY A 276 -8.22 24.24 -8.06
N ARG A 277 -7.84 23.55 -9.15
CA ARG A 277 -8.19 23.93 -10.53
C ARG A 277 -9.22 22.99 -11.15
N ASP A 278 -8.90 21.70 -11.19
CA ASP A 278 -9.71 20.67 -11.85
C ASP A 278 -10.65 19.95 -10.87
N THR A 279 -10.33 19.99 -9.57
CA THR A 279 -11.13 19.41 -8.49
C THR A 279 -11.26 20.41 -7.34
N PRO A 280 -12.44 20.52 -6.70
CA PRO A 280 -12.63 21.41 -5.55
C PRO A 280 -11.71 21.01 -4.39
N GLU A 281 -11.28 22.01 -3.62
CA GLU A 281 -10.51 21.80 -2.39
C GLU A 281 -11.39 21.05 -1.38
N LEU A 282 -10.93 19.88 -0.92
CA LEU A 282 -11.51 19.13 0.19
C LEU A 282 -10.68 19.38 1.45
#